data_AF-A0A842W4A2-F1
#
_entry.id   AF-A0A842W4A2-F1
#
_cell.length_a   1.000
_cell.length_b   1.000
_cell.length_c   1.000
_cell.angle_alpha   90.00
_cell.angle_beta   90.00
_cell.angle_gamma   90.00
#
_symmetry.space_group_name_H-M   'P 1'
#
loop_
_entity.id
_entity.type
_entity.pdbx_description
1 polymer ?
#
loop_
_entity_poly.entity_id
_entity_poly.type
_entity_poly.pdbx_seq_one_letter_code
_entity_poly.pdbx_strand_id
1 'polypeptide(L)'
;MLVSLSLFFSVVLGVIFYSSSYDIIEKDTHSMLISTANSREKNIELFLDEQKEKLTLLAQEPLIIEFIKASKQDKDYDGLYEEVLKRIKKINKGTGIFSTEGIILAAENTPPGTDYSDYPYFIKKQEGFFFDTYYDKERKSIWLGVLTQIKDEEGKNIGVIGFDIDTEKLEDIVLDKSGLGETGESLLGKKDEDGDIDIFTKTRFDVEDSAIHKISKKKKDIPIVMVMDKKEGFFEDTVDYRGEKVLAATNYIEEVDWGLVTKVDREEAFSDLDSLRNKAVLLTIFMVFSGIIISIFISKSISYPIKKIAKSVEEVSKGNFDEKIEDSSIKEIQVLVKALNRVMKTMKLAVLEKQEKQEKKQSKNNSSKDKKIK
;
A
#
# COMPACT_ATOMS: atom_id res chain seq x y z
N MET A 1 -9.03 19.79 36.17
CA MET A 1 -7.62 19.80 35.71
C MET A 1 -7.10 18.41 35.39
N LEU A 2 -7.14 17.42 36.30
CA LEU A 2 -6.66 16.06 36.00
C LEU A 2 -7.46 15.36 34.88
N VAL A 3 -8.80 15.39 34.95
CA VAL A 3 -9.67 14.78 33.92
C VAL A 3 -9.53 15.48 32.55
N SER A 4 -9.41 16.81 32.55
CA SER A 4 -9.20 17.57 31.31
C SER A 4 -7.84 17.26 30.69
N LEU A 5 -6.81 17.04 31.51
CA LEU A 5 -5.48 16.67 31.05
C LEU A 5 -5.46 15.24 30.50
N SER A 6 -6.10 14.29 31.18
CA SER A 6 -6.19 12.90 30.68
C SER A 6 -6.96 12.80 29.37
N LEU A 7 -8.04 13.57 29.23
CA LEU A 7 -8.84 13.61 28.02
C LEU A 7 -8.08 14.24 26.85
N PHE A 8 -7.28 15.27 27.13
CA PHE A 8 -6.38 15.85 26.12
C PHE A 8 -5.35 14.82 25.63
N PHE A 9 -4.65 14.14 26.54
CA PHE A 9 -3.65 13.14 26.16
C PHE A 9 -4.25 11.93 25.41
N SER A 10 -5.45 11.47 25.79
CA SER A 10 -6.09 10.34 25.12
C SER A 10 -6.51 10.67 23.68
N VAL A 11 -6.99 11.90 23.43
CA VAL A 11 -7.30 12.38 22.08
C VAL A 11 -6.03 12.49 21.25
N VAL A 12 -4.98 13.11 21.79
CA VAL A 12 -3.69 13.26 21.09
C VAL A 12 -3.10 11.89 20.73
N LEU A 13 -3.08 10.94 21.68
CA LEU A 13 -2.61 9.58 21.43
C LEU A 13 -3.47 8.85 20.39
N GLY A 14 -4.79 9.03 20.42
CA GLY A 14 -5.70 8.44 19.44
C GLY A 14 -5.44 8.96 18.02
N VAL A 15 -5.21 10.27 17.86
CA VAL A 15 -4.86 10.88 16.57
C VAL A 15 -3.51 10.36 16.07
N ILE A 16 -2.50 10.32 16.94
CA ILE A 16 -1.17 9.78 16.58
C ILE A 16 -1.29 8.32 16.16
N PHE A 17 -2.02 7.50 16.93
CA PHE A 17 -2.21 6.08 16.63
C PHE A 17 -2.94 5.86 15.31
N TYR A 18 -3.98 6.62 15.01
CA TYR A 18 -4.71 6.54 13.75
C TYR A 18 -3.82 6.95 12.58
N SER A 19 -3.11 8.07 12.68
CA SER A 19 -2.17 8.53 11.65
C SER A 19 -1.07 7.50 11.40
N SER A 20 -0.44 6.98 12.45
CA SER A 20 0.60 5.95 12.30
C SER A 20 0.06 4.66 11.70
N SER A 21 -1.16 4.26 12.05
CA SER A 21 -1.79 3.04 11.48
C SER A 21 -2.10 3.23 10.00
N TYR A 22 -2.57 4.42 9.62
CA TYR A 22 -2.80 4.79 8.22
C TYR A 22 -1.50 4.71 7.41
N ASP A 23 -0.43 5.37 7.90
CA ASP A 23 0.88 5.40 7.24
C ASP A 23 1.49 3.99 7.09
N ILE A 24 1.31 3.11 8.09
CA ILE A 24 1.80 1.73 8.04
C ILE A 24 1.07 0.93 6.97
N ILE A 25 -0.26 0.98 6.95
CA ILE A 25 -1.06 0.21 5.97
C ILE A 25 -0.79 0.70 4.55
N GLU A 26 -0.68 2.01 4.36
CA GLU A 26 -0.33 2.58 3.05
C GLU A 26 1.05 2.12 2.61
N LYS A 27 2.06 2.18 3.50
CA LYS A 27 3.42 1.74 3.20
C LYS A 27 3.53 0.24 2.93
N ASP A 28 2.81 -0.58 3.67
CA ASP A 28 2.77 -2.04 3.48
C ASP A 28 2.11 -2.36 2.14
N THR A 29 0.99 -1.70 1.82
CA THR A 29 0.28 -1.84 0.54
C THR A 29 1.16 -1.37 -0.62
N HIS A 30 1.86 -0.24 -0.48
CA HIS A 30 2.82 0.27 -1.44
C HIS A 30 3.93 -0.76 -1.71
N SER A 31 4.55 -1.28 -0.66
CA SER A 31 5.65 -2.25 -0.75
C SER A 31 5.17 -3.55 -1.41
N MET A 32 3.99 -4.03 -1.04
CA MET A 32 3.36 -5.21 -1.63
C MET A 32 3.09 -5.00 -3.13
N LEU A 33 2.44 -3.90 -3.51
CA LEU A 33 2.07 -3.64 -4.90
C LEU A 33 3.30 -3.45 -5.79
N ILE A 34 4.31 -2.68 -5.36
CA ILE A 34 5.57 -2.55 -6.12
C ILE A 34 6.29 -3.89 -6.23
N SER A 35 6.41 -4.63 -5.13
CA SER A 35 7.08 -5.94 -5.16
C SER A 35 6.38 -6.91 -6.11
N THR A 36 5.05 -6.94 -6.09
CA THR A 36 4.25 -7.76 -7.00
C THR A 36 4.38 -7.29 -8.45
N ALA A 37 4.31 -5.99 -8.71
CA ALA A 37 4.46 -5.44 -10.05
C ALA A 37 5.86 -5.72 -10.63
N ASN A 38 6.92 -5.48 -9.88
CA ASN A 38 8.30 -5.77 -10.29
C ASN A 38 8.52 -7.28 -10.52
N SER A 39 7.95 -8.12 -9.66
CA SER A 39 8.04 -9.57 -9.83
C SER A 39 7.32 -10.04 -11.10
N ARG A 40 6.15 -9.45 -11.42
CA ARG A 40 5.39 -9.77 -12.63
C ARG A 40 6.08 -9.28 -13.88
N GLU A 41 6.53 -8.02 -13.90
CA GLU A 41 7.38 -7.47 -14.95
C GLU A 41 8.55 -8.42 -15.22
N LYS A 42 9.26 -8.85 -14.17
CA LYS A 42 10.40 -9.74 -14.36
C LYS A 42 10.02 -11.10 -14.97
N ASN A 43 8.90 -11.67 -14.54
CA ASN A 43 8.41 -12.93 -15.10
C ASN A 43 7.93 -12.78 -16.55
N ILE A 44 7.36 -11.62 -16.91
CA ILE A 44 6.98 -11.29 -18.28
C ILE A 44 8.23 -11.14 -19.16
N GLU A 45 9.25 -10.41 -18.71
CA GLU A 45 10.53 -10.32 -19.42
C GLU A 45 11.14 -11.70 -19.66
N LEU A 46 11.17 -12.56 -18.63
CA LEU A 46 11.68 -13.93 -18.75
C LEU A 46 10.87 -14.77 -19.74
N PHE A 47 9.54 -14.59 -19.76
CA PHE A 47 8.68 -15.25 -20.73
C PHE A 47 8.98 -14.79 -22.17
N LEU A 48 9.18 -13.49 -22.38
CA LEU A 48 9.54 -12.92 -23.68
C LEU A 48 10.93 -13.39 -24.13
N ASP A 49 11.91 -13.40 -23.22
CA ASP A 49 13.27 -13.93 -23.44
C ASP A 49 13.21 -15.39 -23.89
N GLU A 50 12.42 -16.24 -23.24
CA GLU A 50 12.23 -17.64 -23.63
C GLU A 50 11.72 -17.76 -25.08
N GLN A 51 10.80 -16.88 -25.50
CA GLN A 51 10.29 -16.92 -26.88
C GLN A 51 11.34 -16.44 -27.89
N LYS A 52 12.13 -15.42 -27.55
CA LYS A 52 13.25 -14.94 -28.38
C LYS A 52 14.29 -16.02 -28.58
N GLU A 53 14.66 -16.75 -27.53
CA GLU A 53 15.63 -17.84 -27.62
C GLU A 53 15.12 -18.94 -28.57
N LYS A 54 13.86 -19.38 -28.42
CA LYS A 54 13.25 -20.37 -29.31
C LYS A 54 13.24 -19.91 -30.77
N LEU A 55 12.86 -18.65 -31.02
CA LEU A 55 12.83 -18.10 -32.36
C LEU A 55 14.23 -17.91 -32.95
N THR A 56 15.23 -17.58 -32.12
CA THR A 56 16.63 -17.49 -32.55
C THR A 56 17.14 -18.84 -33.04
N LEU A 57 16.85 -19.91 -32.29
CA LEU A 57 17.25 -21.26 -32.67
C LEU A 57 16.63 -21.68 -34.02
N LEU A 58 15.39 -21.28 -34.28
CA LEU A 58 14.72 -21.48 -35.56
C LEU A 58 15.34 -20.64 -36.68
N ALA A 59 15.59 -19.35 -36.42
CA ALA A 59 16.15 -18.43 -37.41
C ALA A 59 17.56 -18.83 -37.88
N GLN A 60 18.29 -19.59 -37.06
CA GLN A 60 19.65 -20.07 -37.35
C GLN A 60 19.67 -21.52 -37.84
N GLU A 61 18.51 -22.15 -38.07
CA GLU A 61 18.46 -23.54 -38.48
C GLU A 61 18.96 -23.72 -39.92
N PRO A 62 19.97 -24.58 -40.17
CA PRO A 62 20.56 -24.74 -41.51
C PRO A 62 19.54 -25.12 -42.59
N LEU A 63 18.58 -25.99 -42.25
CA LEU A 63 17.50 -26.40 -43.15
C LEU A 63 16.65 -25.22 -43.63
N ILE A 64 16.35 -24.27 -42.73
CA ILE A 64 15.55 -23.08 -43.04
C ILE A 64 16.35 -22.11 -43.92
N ILE A 65 17.63 -21.91 -43.61
CA ILE A 65 18.52 -21.07 -44.42
C ILE A 65 18.71 -21.65 -45.82
N GLU A 66 18.89 -22.96 -45.93
CA GLU A 66 18.99 -23.68 -47.20
C GLU A 66 17.71 -23.54 -48.03
N PHE A 67 16.54 -23.72 -47.40
CA PHE A 67 15.24 -23.54 -48.04
C PHE A 67 15.03 -22.14 -48.61
N ILE A 68 15.39 -21.10 -47.88
CA ILE A 68 15.24 -19.71 -48.33
C ILE A 68 16.16 -19.41 -49.52
N LYS A 69 17.34 -20.03 -49.57
CA LYS A 69 18.30 -19.87 -50.68
C LYS A 69 17.94 -20.72 -51.90
N ALA A 70 17.16 -21.78 -51.73
CA ALA A 70 16.74 -22.67 -52.81
C ALA A 70 15.77 -21.98 -53.78
N SER A 71 15.92 -22.27 -55.07
CA SER A 71 15.02 -21.80 -56.12
C SER A 71 13.89 -22.80 -56.32
N LYS A 72 12.67 -22.30 -56.65
CA LYS A 72 11.55 -23.17 -57.08
C LYS A 72 11.84 -23.99 -58.35
N GLN A 73 12.93 -23.67 -59.06
CA GLN A 73 13.38 -24.42 -60.24
C GLN A 73 14.33 -25.59 -59.86
N ASP A 74 14.76 -25.68 -58.61
CA ASP A 74 15.62 -26.75 -58.13
C ASP A 74 14.82 -28.03 -58.00
N LYS A 75 15.40 -29.16 -58.45
CA LYS A 75 14.72 -30.46 -58.52
C LYS A 75 14.22 -30.98 -57.16
N ASP A 76 14.77 -30.48 -56.07
CA ASP A 76 14.50 -30.96 -54.70
C ASP A 76 13.73 -29.94 -53.84
N TYR A 77 13.24 -28.85 -54.43
CA TYR A 77 12.55 -27.79 -53.70
C TYR A 77 11.33 -28.31 -52.94
N ASP A 78 10.52 -29.15 -53.57
CA ASP A 78 9.31 -29.70 -52.94
C ASP A 78 9.64 -30.61 -51.73
N GLY A 79 10.74 -31.37 -51.80
CA GLY A 79 11.20 -32.20 -50.68
C GLY A 79 11.68 -31.36 -49.51
N LEU A 80 12.48 -30.34 -49.80
CA LEU A 80 12.98 -29.37 -48.81
C LEU A 80 11.84 -28.57 -48.16
N TYR A 81 10.84 -28.16 -48.95
CA TYR A 81 9.64 -27.49 -48.47
C TYR A 81 8.86 -28.35 -47.46
N GLU A 82 8.60 -29.62 -47.79
CA GLU A 82 7.90 -30.55 -46.89
C GLU A 82 8.70 -30.81 -45.59
N GLU A 83 10.03 -30.90 -45.69
CA GLU A 83 10.88 -31.07 -44.51
C GLU A 83 10.83 -29.83 -43.59
N VAL A 84 10.91 -28.63 -44.16
CA VAL A 84 10.74 -27.37 -43.43
C VAL A 84 9.37 -27.29 -42.76
N LEU A 85 8.29 -27.60 -43.48
CA LEU A 85 6.94 -27.60 -42.90
C LEU A 85 6.83 -28.56 -41.72
N LYS A 86 7.36 -29.78 -41.86
CA LYS A 86 7.39 -30.76 -40.78
C LYS A 86 8.21 -30.26 -39.58
N ARG A 87 9.31 -29.57 -39.85
CA ARG A 87 10.22 -29.05 -38.83
C ARG A 87 9.58 -27.93 -38.02
N ILE A 88 9.04 -26.91 -38.69
CA ILE A 88 8.42 -25.75 -38.03
C ILE A 88 7.19 -26.17 -37.22
N LYS A 89 6.37 -27.09 -37.76
CA LYS A 89 5.18 -27.63 -37.09
C LYS A 89 5.50 -28.38 -35.79
N LYS A 90 6.66 -29.04 -35.73
CA LYS A 90 7.10 -29.77 -34.53
C LYS A 90 7.54 -28.82 -33.42
N ILE A 91 8.02 -27.63 -33.76
CA ILE A 91 8.63 -26.70 -32.80
C ILE A 91 7.57 -25.79 -32.20
N ASN A 92 6.81 -25.09 -33.05
CA ASN A 92 5.68 -24.30 -32.57
C ASN A 92 4.57 -24.21 -33.63
N LYS A 93 3.32 -24.27 -33.15
CA LYS A 93 2.16 -24.06 -34.02
C LYS A 93 2.11 -22.61 -34.49
N GLY A 94 1.59 -22.40 -35.69
CA GLY A 94 1.50 -21.04 -36.25
C GLY A 94 2.86 -20.44 -36.65
N THR A 95 3.90 -21.27 -36.77
CA THR A 95 5.19 -20.81 -37.32
C THR A 95 5.05 -20.50 -38.82
N GLY A 96 5.59 -19.36 -39.23
CA GLY A 96 5.66 -18.91 -40.61
C GLY A 96 7.05 -18.37 -40.96
N ILE A 97 7.48 -18.66 -42.18
CA ILE A 97 8.68 -18.13 -42.82
C ILE A 97 8.22 -17.23 -43.96
N PHE A 98 8.77 -16.02 -44.00
CA PHE A 98 8.40 -14.95 -44.91
C PHE A 98 9.64 -14.49 -45.69
N SER A 99 9.43 -13.94 -46.87
CA SER A 99 10.44 -13.17 -47.59
C SER A 99 10.74 -11.86 -46.86
N THR A 100 11.79 -11.17 -47.28
CA THR A 100 12.14 -9.83 -46.76
C THR A 100 11.06 -8.78 -47.03
N GLU A 101 10.15 -9.04 -47.96
CA GLU A 101 9.03 -8.19 -48.36
C GLU A 101 7.71 -8.61 -47.69
N GLY A 102 7.69 -9.65 -46.85
CA GLY A 102 6.49 -10.10 -46.16
C GLY A 102 5.64 -11.11 -46.93
N ILE A 103 6.20 -11.79 -47.94
CA ILE A 103 5.49 -12.86 -48.65
C ILE A 103 5.73 -14.20 -47.96
N ILE A 104 4.67 -14.95 -47.65
CA ILE A 104 4.80 -16.30 -47.04
C ILE A 104 5.59 -17.22 -47.98
N LEU A 105 6.70 -17.76 -47.49
CA LEU A 105 7.49 -18.80 -48.15
C LEU A 105 7.03 -20.20 -47.69
N ALA A 106 6.85 -20.39 -46.38
CA ALA A 106 6.35 -21.63 -45.79
C ALA A 106 5.65 -21.34 -44.46
N ALA A 107 4.46 -21.90 -44.25
CA ALA A 107 3.71 -21.76 -43.00
C ALA A 107 2.77 -22.95 -42.82
N GLU A 108 2.37 -23.25 -41.59
CA GLU A 108 1.53 -24.42 -41.29
C GLU A 108 0.12 -24.32 -41.89
N ASN A 109 -0.54 -23.17 -41.73
CA ASN A 109 -1.96 -22.99 -42.09
C ASN A 109 -2.18 -21.89 -43.13
N THR A 110 -1.12 -21.34 -43.70
CA THR A 110 -1.18 -20.21 -44.64
C THR A 110 -0.50 -20.57 -45.95
N PRO A 111 -1.17 -20.44 -47.11
CA PRO A 111 -0.59 -20.79 -48.39
C PRO A 111 0.67 -19.97 -48.73
N PRO A 112 1.70 -20.57 -49.36
CA PRO A 112 2.82 -19.82 -49.93
C PRO A 112 2.37 -18.78 -50.94
N GLY A 113 3.01 -17.62 -50.93
CA GLY A 113 2.67 -16.47 -51.77
C GLY A 113 1.62 -15.53 -51.17
N THR A 114 1.06 -15.84 -50.00
CA THR A 114 0.19 -14.91 -49.27
C THR A 114 0.98 -13.68 -48.84
N ASP A 115 0.42 -12.49 -49.08
CA ASP A 115 1.07 -11.21 -48.85
C ASP A 115 0.74 -10.65 -47.46
N TYR A 116 1.78 -10.43 -46.64
CA TYR A 116 1.74 -9.79 -45.33
C TYR A 116 2.57 -8.50 -45.30
N SER A 117 2.89 -7.91 -46.44
CA SER A 117 3.70 -6.67 -46.53
C SER A 117 3.07 -5.48 -45.78
N ASP A 118 1.75 -5.48 -45.61
CA ASP A 118 1.00 -4.49 -44.84
C ASP A 118 1.07 -4.72 -43.31
N TYR A 119 1.67 -5.81 -42.84
CA TYR A 119 1.81 -6.05 -41.41
C TYR A 119 2.85 -5.09 -40.80
N PRO A 120 2.62 -4.51 -39.60
CA PRO A 120 3.45 -3.43 -39.05
C PRO A 120 4.95 -3.72 -39.01
N TYR A 121 5.35 -4.98 -38.83
CA TYR A 121 6.74 -5.41 -38.89
C TYR A 121 7.43 -5.03 -40.21
N PHE A 122 6.79 -5.34 -41.34
CA PHE A 122 7.34 -5.14 -42.68
C PHE A 122 7.25 -3.67 -43.12
N ILE A 123 6.16 -2.98 -42.77
CA ILE A 123 6.01 -1.53 -43.03
C ILE A 123 7.11 -0.74 -42.32
N LYS A 124 7.32 -1.01 -41.03
CA LYS A 124 8.30 -0.28 -40.21
C LYS A 124 9.75 -0.73 -40.46
N LYS A 125 9.94 -1.81 -41.24
CA LYS A 125 11.25 -2.45 -41.49
C LYS A 125 12.00 -2.69 -40.17
N GLN A 126 11.30 -3.29 -39.22
CA GLN A 126 11.79 -3.54 -37.87
C GLN A 126 13.10 -4.36 -37.90
N GLU A 127 14.01 -4.03 -37.00
CA GLU A 127 15.24 -4.78 -36.78
C GLU A 127 15.16 -5.51 -35.44
N GLY A 128 15.65 -6.76 -35.40
CA GLY A 128 15.54 -7.60 -34.21
C GLY A 128 14.15 -8.19 -34.03
N PHE A 129 13.77 -8.39 -32.76
CA PHE A 129 12.49 -9.00 -32.40
C PHE A 129 11.36 -7.98 -32.43
N PHE A 130 10.22 -8.41 -32.94
CA PHE A 130 8.99 -7.63 -32.91
C PHE A 130 7.88 -8.46 -32.32
N PHE A 131 7.23 -7.90 -31.31
CA PHE A 131 6.09 -8.50 -30.63
C PHE A 131 4.83 -7.69 -30.95
N ASP A 132 3.74 -8.40 -31.23
CA ASP A 132 2.43 -7.76 -31.33
C ASP A 132 1.33 -8.69 -30.83
N THR A 133 0.36 -8.11 -30.13
CA THR A 133 -0.82 -8.84 -29.64
C THR A 133 -2.00 -8.61 -30.58
N TYR A 134 -2.72 -9.68 -30.90
CA TYR A 134 -3.90 -9.59 -31.74
C TYR A 134 -5.00 -10.53 -31.24
N TYR A 135 -6.25 -10.17 -31.49
CA TYR A 135 -7.38 -11.04 -31.17
C TYR A 135 -7.63 -12.02 -32.32
N ASP A 136 -7.48 -13.31 -32.06
CA ASP A 136 -7.78 -14.36 -33.00
C ASP A 136 -9.28 -14.69 -32.92
N LYS A 137 -10.03 -14.39 -34.00
CA LYS A 137 -11.48 -14.59 -34.06
C LYS A 137 -11.88 -16.07 -34.07
N GLU A 138 -11.05 -16.96 -34.59
CA GLU A 138 -11.34 -18.39 -34.67
C GLU A 138 -11.13 -19.04 -33.30
N ARG A 139 -10.03 -18.66 -32.65
CA ARG A 139 -9.64 -19.19 -31.33
C ARG A 139 -10.31 -18.46 -30.18
N LYS A 140 -10.92 -17.29 -30.46
CA LYS A 140 -11.61 -16.43 -29.50
C LYS A 140 -10.75 -16.00 -28.32
N SER A 141 -9.45 -15.88 -28.53
CA SER A 141 -8.48 -15.49 -27.52
C SER A 141 -7.46 -14.53 -28.10
N ILE A 142 -6.71 -13.88 -27.23
CA ILE A 142 -5.60 -13.01 -27.63
C ILE A 142 -4.38 -13.88 -27.86
N TRP A 143 -3.62 -13.56 -28.90
CA TRP A 143 -2.39 -14.23 -29.27
C TRP A 143 -1.28 -13.21 -29.36
N LEU A 144 -0.06 -13.68 -29.09
CA LEU A 144 1.15 -12.87 -29.20
C LEU A 144 1.97 -13.39 -30.39
N GLY A 145 2.08 -12.59 -31.44
CA GLY A 145 3.01 -12.87 -32.54
C GLY A 145 4.41 -12.38 -32.18
N VAL A 146 5.43 -13.18 -32.48
CA VAL A 146 6.83 -12.75 -32.43
C VAL A 146 7.49 -12.99 -33.79
N LEU A 147 8.21 -12.00 -34.30
CA LEU A 147 8.95 -12.09 -35.57
C LEU A 147 10.40 -11.64 -35.39
N THR A 148 11.30 -12.23 -36.17
CA THR A 148 12.71 -11.83 -36.27
C THR A 148 13.29 -12.15 -37.64
N GLN A 149 14.44 -11.54 -37.94
CA GLN A 149 15.14 -11.72 -39.20
C GLN A 149 15.92 -13.03 -39.23
N ILE A 150 15.88 -13.72 -40.36
CA ILE A 150 16.81 -14.78 -40.72
C ILE A 150 17.98 -14.13 -41.43
N LYS A 151 19.18 -14.34 -40.89
CA LYS A 151 20.42 -13.79 -41.45
C LYS A 151 21.28 -14.92 -41.99
N ASP A 152 21.94 -14.67 -43.12
CA ASP A 152 22.97 -15.58 -43.63
C ASP A 152 24.30 -15.43 -42.87
N GLU A 153 25.32 -16.21 -43.27
CA GLU A 153 26.66 -16.20 -42.67
C GLU A 153 27.36 -14.83 -42.78
N GLU A 154 26.97 -13.99 -43.74
CA GLU A 154 27.49 -12.63 -43.92
C GLU A 154 26.72 -11.60 -43.08
N GLY A 155 25.69 -12.02 -42.35
CA GLY A 155 24.83 -11.18 -41.52
C GLY A 155 23.74 -10.45 -42.31
N LYS A 156 23.56 -10.76 -43.60
CA LYS A 156 22.54 -10.17 -44.45
C LYS A 156 21.19 -10.81 -44.17
N ASN A 157 20.15 -9.98 -44.02
CA ASN A 157 18.78 -10.46 -43.91
C ASN A 157 18.34 -11.13 -45.24
N ILE A 158 17.98 -12.41 -45.16
CA ILE A 158 17.52 -13.23 -46.30
C ILE A 158 16.04 -13.63 -46.17
N GLY A 159 15.40 -13.36 -45.05
CA GLY A 159 14.02 -13.71 -44.79
C GLY A 159 13.60 -13.39 -43.36
N VAL A 160 12.36 -13.66 -43.01
CA VAL A 160 11.81 -13.39 -41.69
C VAL A 160 11.13 -14.66 -41.19
N ILE A 161 11.25 -14.94 -39.90
CA ILE A 161 10.54 -16.03 -39.25
C ILE A 161 9.77 -15.50 -38.06
N GLY A 162 8.59 -16.04 -37.87
CA GLY A 162 7.78 -15.75 -36.70
C GLY A 162 6.88 -16.90 -36.33
N PHE A 163 6.36 -16.85 -35.12
CA PHE A 163 5.32 -17.80 -34.69
C PHE A 163 4.33 -17.12 -33.76
N ASP A 164 3.17 -17.74 -33.66
CA ASP A 164 2.13 -17.38 -32.72
C ASP A 164 2.41 -18.03 -31.36
N ILE A 165 2.23 -17.24 -30.30
CA ILE A 165 2.36 -17.65 -28.91
C ILE A 165 0.99 -17.60 -28.26
N ASP A 166 0.61 -18.73 -27.67
CA ASP A 166 -0.54 -18.79 -26.79
C ASP A 166 -0.27 -17.96 -25.52
N THR A 167 -1.13 -16.99 -25.25
CA THR A 167 -0.97 -16.09 -24.10
C THR A 167 -1.44 -16.70 -22.80
N GLU A 168 -1.91 -17.95 -22.74
CA GLU A 168 -2.31 -18.62 -21.49
C GLU A 168 -1.24 -18.50 -20.39
N LYS A 169 0.04 -18.75 -20.70
CA LYS A 169 1.13 -18.61 -19.73
C LYS A 169 1.35 -17.16 -19.29
N LEU A 170 1.18 -16.21 -20.21
CA LEU A 170 1.29 -14.79 -19.91
C LEU A 170 0.13 -14.35 -19.00
N GLU A 171 -1.08 -14.83 -19.28
CA GLU A 171 -2.25 -14.64 -18.43
C GLU A 171 -2.03 -15.24 -17.04
N ASP A 172 -1.47 -16.44 -16.91
CA ASP A 172 -1.17 -17.05 -15.60
C ASP A 172 -0.22 -16.19 -14.76
N ILE A 173 0.80 -15.59 -15.40
CA ILE A 173 1.75 -14.67 -14.73
C ILE A 173 1.05 -13.40 -14.25
N VAL A 174 0.19 -12.81 -15.08
CA VAL A 174 -0.46 -11.51 -14.80
C VAL A 174 -1.66 -11.67 -13.86
N LEU A 175 -2.42 -12.75 -13.99
CA LEU A 175 -3.68 -12.99 -13.28
C LEU A 175 -3.50 -13.74 -11.97
N ASP A 176 -2.27 -14.11 -11.60
CA ASP A 176 -1.99 -14.66 -10.27
C ASP A 176 -2.56 -13.74 -9.19
N LYS A 177 -3.37 -14.30 -8.30
CA LYS A 177 -4.07 -13.57 -7.23
C LYS A 177 -3.34 -13.67 -5.89
N SER A 178 -2.25 -14.44 -5.85
CA SER A 178 -1.50 -14.72 -4.63
C SER A 178 -1.05 -13.42 -3.96
N GLY A 179 -1.50 -13.21 -2.72
CA GLY A 179 -1.16 -12.02 -1.93
C GLY A 179 -1.85 -10.72 -2.34
N LEU A 180 -2.80 -10.74 -3.29
CA LEU A 180 -3.53 -9.54 -3.73
C LEU A 180 -4.93 -9.38 -3.11
N GLY A 181 -5.31 -10.25 -2.19
CA GLY A 181 -6.62 -10.17 -1.54
C GLY A 181 -7.80 -10.40 -2.51
N GLU A 182 -8.94 -9.80 -2.17
CA GLU A 182 -10.24 -9.99 -2.82
C GLU A 182 -10.45 -9.03 -4.00
N THR A 183 -9.82 -7.86 -3.99
CA THR A 183 -9.95 -6.85 -5.03
C THR A 183 -8.70 -6.61 -5.84
N GLY A 184 -7.53 -7.04 -5.35
CA GLY A 184 -6.27 -6.74 -6.02
C GLY A 184 -6.09 -7.51 -7.32
N GLU A 185 -5.60 -6.86 -8.37
CA GLU A 185 -5.40 -7.48 -9.67
C GLU A 185 -4.20 -6.86 -10.37
N SER A 186 -3.64 -7.58 -11.35
CA SER A 186 -2.79 -6.94 -12.37
C SER A 186 -3.40 -7.08 -13.74
N LEU A 187 -3.03 -6.13 -14.60
CA LEU A 187 -3.49 -6.05 -15.97
C LEU A 187 -2.38 -5.53 -16.87
N LEU A 188 -2.40 -5.96 -18.13
CA LEU A 188 -1.54 -5.44 -19.18
C LEU A 188 -2.35 -4.64 -20.18
N GLY A 189 -1.77 -3.54 -20.65
CA GLY A 189 -2.33 -2.72 -21.71
C GLY A 189 -1.28 -2.24 -22.68
N LYS A 190 -1.71 -1.93 -23.90
CA LYS A 190 -0.87 -1.32 -24.94
C LYS A 190 -1.63 -0.18 -25.62
N LYS A 191 -0.91 0.70 -26.33
CA LYS A 191 -1.54 1.71 -27.18
C LYS A 191 -2.04 1.07 -28.47
N ASP A 192 -3.25 1.41 -28.86
CA ASP A 192 -3.77 1.15 -30.20
C ASP A 192 -3.28 2.22 -31.21
N GLU A 193 -3.69 2.10 -32.46
CA GLU A 193 -3.30 3.03 -33.54
C GLU A 193 -3.82 4.46 -33.30
N ASP A 194 -4.96 4.61 -32.63
CA ASP A 194 -5.55 5.89 -32.24
C ASP A 194 -4.90 6.48 -30.98
N GLY A 195 -4.04 5.70 -30.31
CA GLY A 195 -3.35 6.02 -29.06
C GLY A 195 -4.21 5.83 -27.81
N ASP A 196 -5.42 5.28 -27.94
CA ASP A 196 -6.21 4.77 -26.83
C ASP A 196 -5.56 3.48 -26.29
N ILE A 197 -5.94 3.06 -25.09
CA ILE A 197 -5.27 1.94 -24.41
C ILE A 197 -6.15 0.69 -24.46
N ASP A 198 -5.63 -0.36 -25.06
CA ASP A 198 -6.25 -1.69 -25.09
C ASP A 198 -5.70 -2.52 -23.93
N ILE A 199 -6.53 -2.78 -22.92
CA ILE A 199 -6.25 -3.78 -21.90
C ILE A 199 -6.56 -5.13 -22.52
N PHE A 200 -5.51 -5.94 -22.71
CA PHE A 200 -5.56 -7.19 -23.46
C PHE A 200 -5.47 -8.44 -22.56
N THR A 201 -5.47 -8.25 -21.24
CA THR A 201 -5.65 -9.33 -20.26
C THR A 201 -7.07 -9.29 -19.71
N LYS A 202 -7.59 -10.46 -19.32
CA LYS A 202 -8.85 -10.53 -18.54
C LYS A 202 -8.72 -9.67 -17.28
N THR A 203 -9.81 -9.05 -16.85
CA THR A 203 -9.84 -8.36 -15.55
C THR A 203 -10.54 -9.22 -14.51
N ARG A 204 -10.24 -8.98 -13.22
CA ARG A 204 -10.87 -9.69 -12.10
C ARG A 204 -12.38 -9.43 -12.04
N PHE A 205 -12.82 -8.28 -12.55
CA PHE A 205 -14.19 -7.77 -12.37
C PHE A 205 -14.97 -7.66 -13.68
N ASP A 206 -14.53 -8.33 -14.74
CA ASP A 206 -15.23 -8.35 -16.01
C ASP A 206 -16.66 -8.87 -15.83
N VAL A 207 -17.62 -7.98 -16.10
CA VAL A 207 -19.06 -8.28 -16.18
C VAL A 207 -19.48 -8.52 -17.63
N GLU A 208 -18.68 -8.03 -18.59
CA GLU A 208 -18.89 -8.23 -20.03
C GLU A 208 -17.81 -9.15 -20.59
N ASP A 209 -18.24 -10.12 -21.41
CA ASP A 209 -17.44 -11.16 -22.09
C ASP A 209 -16.52 -10.57 -23.20
N SER A 210 -16.01 -9.35 -23.00
CA SER A 210 -15.16 -8.65 -23.95
C SER A 210 -13.70 -9.03 -23.72
N ALA A 211 -13.06 -9.58 -24.75
CA ALA A 211 -11.66 -9.98 -24.70
C ALA A 211 -10.69 -8.78 -24.53
N ILE A 212 -11.12 -7.56 -24.89
CA ILE A 212 -10.31 -6.34 -24.81
C ILE A 212 -11.13 -5.21 -24.19
N HIS A 213 -10.56 -4.52 -23.20
CA HIS A 213 -11.14 -3.31 -22.60
C HIS A 213 -10.41 -2.07 -23.12
N LYS A 214 -11.12 -1.27 -23.92
CA LYS A 214 -10.58 -0.03 -24.49
C LYS A 214 -10.79 1.16 -23.55
N ILE A 215 -9.70 1.83 -23.19
CA ILE A 215 -9.69 3.01 -22.32
C ILE A 215 -9.19 4.22 -23.11
N SER A 216 -10.01 5.26 -23.17
CA SER A 216 -9.62 6.48 -23.89
C SER A 216 -8.39 7.14 -23.28
N LYS A 217 -7.42 7.52 -24.12
CA LYS A 217 -6.20 8.27 -23.77
C LYS A 217 -6.44 9.62 -23.09
N LYS A 218 -7.68 10.12 -23.15
CA LYS A 218 -8.11 11.35 -22.48
C LYS A 218 -8.26 11.16 -20.96
N LYS A 219 -8.46 9.93 -20.48
CA LYS A 219 -8.58 9.60 -19.05
C LYS A 219 -7.20 9.50 -18.39
N LYS A 220 -6.50 10.64 -18.29
CA LYS A 220 -5.11 10.72 -17.81
C LYS A 220 -4.88 10.29 -16.36
N ASP A 221 -5.96 10.19 -15.58
CA ASP A 221 -5.93 9.81 -14.17
C ASP A 221 -6.12 8.31 -13.93
N ILE A 222 -6.20 7.48 -14.99
CA ILE A 222 -6.27 6.02 -14.87
C ILE A 222 -4.85 5.43 -14.94
N PRO A 223 -4.44 4.52 -14.03
CA PRO A 223 -3.07 4.01 -13.96
C PRO A 223 -2.54 3.42 -15.27
N ILE A 224 -3.37 2.69 -16.02
CA ILE A 224 -2.94 2.10 -17.29
C ILE A 224 -2.68 3.15 -18.37
N VAL A 225 -3.33 4.32 -18.29
CA VAL A 225 -3.03 5.46 -19.18
C VAL A 225 -1.77 6.17 -18.70
N MET A 226 -1.58 6.31 -17.39
CA MET A 226 -0.39 6.93 -16.79
C MET A 226 0.90 6.21 -17.18
N VAL A 227 0.95 4.89 -17.05
CA VAL A 227 2.14 4.09 -17.36
C VAL A 227 2.49 4.15 -18.86
N MET A 228 1.48 4.23 -19.71
CA MET A 228 1.64 4.40 -21.16
C MET A 228 2.12 5.81 -21.54
N ASP A 229 2.03 6.78 -20.64
CA ASP A 229 2.68 8.09 -20.71
C ASP A 229 4.03 8.11 -19.96
N LYS A 230 4.61 6.94 -19.66
CA LYS A 230 5.88 6.76 -18.93
C LYS A 230 5.89 7.30 -17.51
N LYS A 231 4.72 7.34 -16.86
CA LYS A 231 4.61 7.66 -15.43
C LYS A 231 4.53 6.37 -14.64
N GLU A 232 5.70 5.90 -14.24
CA GLU A 232 5.87 4.68 -13.46
C GLU A 232 5.91 4.96 -11.95
N GLY A 233 5.73 3.90 -11.17
CA GLY A 233 5.77 3.95 -9.71
C GLY A 233 4.40 3.77 -9.06
N PHE A 234 4.26 4.30 -7.85
CA PHE A 234 3.10 4.08 -6.99
C PHE A 234 2.18 5.30 -6.92
N PHE A 235 0.88 5.04 -6.92
CA PHE A 235 -0.18 6.04 -6.88
C PHE A 235 -1.22 5.67 -5.81
N GLU A 236 -1.46 6.60 -4.88
CA GLU A 236 -2.29 6.38 -3.67
C GLU A 236 -3.75 6.79 -3.83
N ASP A 237 -4.05 7.76 -4.71
CA ASP A 237 -5.40 8.27 -4.95
C ASP A 237 -5.62 8.40 -6.46
N THR A 238 -5.87 7.25 -7.08
CA THR A 238 -6.20 7.14 -8.50
C THR A 238 -7.50 6.36 -8.67
N VAL A 239 -8.03 6.39 -9.88
CA VAL A 239 -9.28 5.74 -10.23
C VAL A 239 -8.99 4.72 -11.32
N ASP A 240 -9.49 3.51 -11.15
CA ASP A 240 -9.27 2.45 -12.13
C ASP A 240 -10.22 2.54 -13.34
N TYR A 241 -10.18 1.53 -14.21
CA TYR A 241 -11.04 1.45 -15.39
C TYR A 241 -12.54 1.34 -15.05
N ARG A 242 -12.89 0.91 -13.83
CA ARG A 242 -14.27 0.78 -13.33
C ARG A 242 -14.80 2.08 -12.74
N GLY A 243 -13.93 3.03 -12.43
CA GLY A 243 -14.31 4.24 -11.70
C GLY A 243 -14.10 4.12 -10.19
N GLU A 244 -13.50 3.04 -9.71
CA GLU A 244 -13.26 2.80 -8.28
C GLU A 244 -11.94 3.40 -7.82
N LYS A 245 -11.90 3.87 -6.57
CA LYS A 245 -10.67 4.39 -5.96
C LYS A 245 -9.72 3.24 -5.64
N VAL A 246 -8.49 3.33 -6.12
CA VAL A 246 -7.49 2.27 -5.96
C VAL A 246 -6.13 2.83 -5.55
N LEU A 247 -5.32 1.99 -4.93
CA LEU A 247 -3.88 2.17 -4.88
C LEU A 247 -3.27 1.32 -6.01
N ALA A 248 -2.32 1.87 -6.75
CA ALA A 248 -1.77 1.21 -7.93
C ALA A 248 -0.24 1.37 -8.02
N ALA A 249 0.45 0.28 -8.34
CA ALA A 249 1.82 0.29 -8.81
C ALA A 249 1.85 0.05 -10.32
N THR A 250 2.74 0.75 -11.01
CA THR A 250 2.83 0.74 -12.47
C THR A 250 4.27 0.57 -12.95
N ASN A 251 4.44 -0.28 -13.96
CA ASN A 251 5.72 -0.62 -14.58
C ASN A 251 5.53 -0.61 -16.09
N TYR A 252 6.47 -0.02 -16.82
CA TYR A 252 6.45 0.04 -18.27
C TYR A 252 7.48 -0.93 -18.86
N ILE A 253 7.01 -1.89 -19.65
CA ILE A 253 7.85 -2.92 -20.25
C ILE A 253 8.33 -2.42 -21.61
N GLU A 254 9.57 -1.91 -21.65
CA GLU A 254 10.11 -1.20 -22.83
C GLU A 254 10.17 -2.03 -24.10
N GLU A 255 10.51 -3.31 -23.99
CA GLU A 255 10.72 -4.17 -25.15
C GLU A 255 9.46 -4.34 -26.02
N VAL A 256 8.28 -4.29 -25.40
CA VAL A 256 7.00 -4.60 -26.04
C VAL A 256 6.00 -3.44 -26.00
N ASP A 257 6.41 -2.28 -25.47
CA ASP A 257 5.56 -1.10 -25.27
C ASP A 257 4.27 -1.45 -24.50
N TRP A 258 4.41 -2.23 -23.43
CA TRP A 258 3.29 -2.60 -22.56
C TRP A 258 3.32 -1.84 -21.25
N GLY A 259 2.14 -1.45 -20.78
CA GLY A 259 1.90 -0.99 -19.44
C GLY A 259 1.44 -2.13 -18.56
N LEU A 260 2.16 -2.38 -17.47
CA LEU A 260 1.73 -3.26 -16.38
C LEU A 260 1.20 -2.41 -15.23
N VAL A 261 -0.01 -2.73 -14.76
CA VAL A 261 -0.59 -2.12 -13.57
C VAL A 261 -0.92 -3.22 -12.59
N THR A 262 -0.53 -3.06 -11.34
CA THR A 262 -0.99 -3.87 -10.21
C THR A 262 -1.71 -2.96 -9.24
N LYS A 263 -2.96 -3.27 -8.90
CA LYS A 263 -3.81 -2.40 -8.08
C LYS A 263 -4.56 -3.18 -7.01
N VAL A 264 -5.06 -2.47 -6.02
CA VAL A 264 -6.03 -2.95 -5.02
C VAL A 264 -7.03 -1.85 -4.71
N ASP A 265 -8.27 -2.21 -4.40
CA ASP A 265 -9.30 -1.23 -4.05
C ASP A 265 -8.95 -0.58 -2.72
N ARG A 266 -9.10 0.75 -2.68
CA ARG A 266 -8.77 1.54 -1.50
C ARG A 266 -9.61 1.09 -0.29
N GLU A 267 -10.85 0.70 -0.52
CA GLU A 267 -11.72 0.19 0.54
C GLU A 267 -11.18 -1.10 1.16
N GLU A 268 -10.67 -2.03 0.35
CA GLU A 268 -10.07 -3.27 0.88
C GLU A 268 -8.77 -2.98 1.62
N ALA A 269 -7.85 -2.23 1.01
CA ALA A 269 -6.54 -1.92 1.58
C ALA A 269 -6.65 -1.28 2.97
N PHE A 270 -7.66 -0.43 3.17
CA PHE A 270 -7.90 0.27 4.43
C PHE A 270 -9.05 -0.31 5.26
N SER A 271 -9.60 -1.47 4.90
CA SER A 271 -10.73 -2.09 5.61
C SER A 271 -10.40 -2.35 7.10
N ASP A 272 -9.17 -2.75 7.39
CA ASP A 272 -8.70 -2.99 8.76
C ASP A 272 -8.58 -1.70 9.59
N LEU A 273 -8.43 -0.51 8.97
CA LEU A 273 -8.38 0.76 9.69
C LEU A 273 -9.68 1.05 10.43
N ASP A 274 -10.83 0.68 9.88
CA ASP A 274 -12.10 0.90 10.55
C ASP A 274 -12.22 0.05 11.82
N SER A 275 -11.71 -1.18 11.78
CA SER A 275 -11.65 -2.05 12.95
C SER A 275 -10.68 -1.52 14.02
N LEU A 276 -9.51 -1.04 13.59
CA LEU A 276 -8.49 -0.43 14.45
C LEU A 276 -9.01 0.87 15.08
N ARG A 277 -9.68 1.72 14.30
CA ARG A 277 -10.36 2.93 14.79
C ARG A 277 -11.35 2.58 15.89
N ASN A 278 -12.21 1.59 15.66
CA ASN A 278 -13.24 1.21 16.63
C ASN A 278 -12.62 0.67 17.94
N LYS A 279 -11.55 -0.14 17.85
CA LYS A 279 -10.78 -0.60 19.01
C LYS A 279 -10.12 0.56 19.76
N ALA A 280 -9.52 1.51 19.03
CA ALA A 280 -8.90 2.70 19.61
C ALA A 280 -9.92 3.56 20.35
N VAL A 281 -11.09 3.83 19.75
CA VAL A 281 -12.19 4.58 20.39
C VAL A 281 -12.65 3.90 21.68
N LEU A 282 -12.83 2.58 21.68
CA LEU A 282 -13.24 1.83 22.87
C LEU A 282 -12.19 1.93 23.99
N LEU A 283 -10.90 1.85 23.63
CA LEU A 283 -9.78 2.01 24.56
C LEU A 283 -9.70 3.45 25.11
N THR A 284 -9.95 4.46 24.27
CA THR A 284 -10.05 5.86 24.70
C THR A 284 -11.20 6.06 25.70
N ILE A 285 -12.37 5.49 25.44
CA ILE A 285 -13.52 5.54 26.36
C ILE A 285 -13.12 4.91 27.71
N PHE A 286 -12.50 3.73 27.68
CA PHE A 286 -12.03 3.05 28.88
C PHE A 286 -10.98 3.88 29.67
N MET A 287 -10.05 4.55 28.98
CA MET A 287 -9.07 5.46 29.60
C MET A 287 -9.74 6.68 30.25
N VAL A 288 -10.78 7.25 29.63
CA VAL A 288 -11.52 8.37 30.20
C VAL A 288 -12.26 7.92 31.47
N PHE A 289 -12.95 6.79 31.44
CA PHE A 289 -13.64 6.25 32.62
C PHE A 289 -12.68 5.93 33.77
N SER A 290 -11.58 5.25 33.49
CA SER A 290 -10.56 4.96 34.51
C SER A 290 -9.92 6.24 35.06
N GLY A 291 -9.65 7.23 34.22
CA GLY A 291 -9.16 8.55 34.63
C GLY A 291 -10.12 9.28 35.59
N ILE A 292 -11.43 9.21 35.34
CA ILE A 292 -12.45 9.76 36.24
C ILE A 292 -12.43 9.04 37.59
N ILE A 293 -12.40 7.71 37.58
CA ILE A 293 -12.37 6.90 38.81
C ILE A 293 -11.13 7.22 39.64
N ILE A 294 -9.95 7.25 39.00
CA ILE A 294 -8.68 7.60 39.65
C ILE A 294 -8.72 9.04 40.17
N SER A 295 -9.27 9.99 39.41
CA SER A 295 -9.41 11.38 39.84
C SER A 295 -10.31 11.50 41.08
N ILE A 296 -11.40 10.73 41.16
CA ILE A 296 -12.26 10.69 42.34
C ILE A 296 -11.50 10.11 43.54
N PHE A 297 -10.74 9.03 43.34
CA PHE A 297 -9.95 8.41 44.40
C PHE A 297 -8.87 9.35 44.94
N ILE A 298 -8.10 10.00 44.07
CA ILE A 298 -7.08 11.00 44.46
C ILE A 298 -7.73 12.19 45.17
N SER A 299 -8.85 12.69 44.65
CA SER A 299 -9.56 13.81 45.26
C SER A 299 -10.01 13.48 46.69
N LYS A 300 -10.58 12.30 46.91
CA LYS A 300 -11.06 11.86 48.24
C LYS A 300 -9.92 11.51 49.20
N SER A 301 -8.86 10.84 48.73
CA SER A 301 -7.80 10.32 49.59
C SER A 301 -6.71 11.36 49.88
N ILE A 302 -6.46 12.30 48.99
CA ILE A 302 -5.37 13.30 49.11
C ILE A 302 -5.93 14.72 49.19
N SER A 303 -6.60 15.18 48.14
CA SER A 303 -6.96 16.61 48.02
C SER A 303 -7.92 17.06 49.12
N TYR A 304 -8.90 16.23 49.47
CA TYR A 304 -9.90 16.54 50.49
C TYR A 304 -9.29 16.63 51.91
N PRO A 305 -8.51 15.64 52.40
CA PRO A 305 -7.80 15.78 53.68
C PRO A 305 -6.87 16.99 53.75
N ILE A 306 -6.11 17.26 52.69
CA ILE A 306 -5.22 18.45 52.66
C ILE A 306 -6.03 19.74 52.75
N LYS A 307 -7.15 19.84 52.03
CA LYS A 307 -8.03 21.02 52.10
C LYS A 307 -8.65 21.19 53.50
N LYS A 308 -9.01 20.08 54.17
CA LYS A 308 -9.52 20.11 55.54
C LYS A 308 -8.45 20.59 56.53
N ILE A 309 -7.22 20.06 56.43
CA ILE A 309 -6.07 20.49 57.24
C ILE A 309 -5.82 21.99 57.06
N ALA A 310 -5.78 22.48 55.81
CA ALA A 310 -5.55 23.88 55.52
C ALA A 310 -6.60 24.79 56.17
N LYS A 311 -7.88 24.40 56.12
CA LYS A 311 -8.97 25.14 56.76
C LYS A 311 -8.84 25.19 58.29
N SER A 312 -8.50 24.07 58.92
CA SER A 312 -8.30 24.02 60.38
C SER A 312 -7.13 24.89 60.84
N VAL A 313 -6.04 24.95 60.07
CA VAL A 313 -4.92 25.86 60.36
C VAL A 313 -5.35 27.32 60.27
N GLU A 314 -6.20 27.66 59.29
CA GLU A 314 -6.73 29.01 59.13
C GLU A 314 -7.56 29.44 60.36
N GLU A 315 -8.41 28.58 60.90
CA GLU A 315 -9.19 28.87 62.11
C GLU A 315 -8.30 29.01 63.35
N VAL A 316 -7.26 28.19 63.46
CA VAL A 316 -6.26 28.33 64.53
C VAL A 316 -5.53 29.66 64.43
N SER A 317 -5.24 30.14 63.22
CA SER A 317 -4.62 31.46 63.01
C SER A 317 -5.53 32.62 63.45
N LYS A 318 -6.86 32.42 63.45
CA LYS A 318 -7.86 33.36 63.97
C LYS A 318 -8.03 33.29 65.50
N GLY A 319 -7.24 32.45 66.18
CA GLY A 319 -7.24 32.30 67.64
C GLY A 319 -8.12 31.17 68.17
N ASN A 320 -8.70 30.34 67.30
CA ASN A 320 -9.49 29.18 67.70
C ASN A 320 -8.61 27.92 67.83
N PHE A 321 -8.03 27.70 69.01
CA PHE A 321 -7.12 26.59 69.27
C PHE A 321 -7.80 25.27 69.69
N ASP A 322 -9.14 25.22 69.68
CA ASP A 322 -9.91 24.03 70.08
C ASP A 322 -10.20 23.08 68.91
N GLU A 323 -9.86 23.48 67.68
CA GLU A 323 -10.09 22.65 66.51
C GLU A 323 -9.15 21.44 66.47
N LYS A 324 -9.73 20.25 66.31
CA LYS A 324 -8.98 18.99 66.18
C LYS A 324 -9.04 18.51 64.74
N ILE A 325 -7.87 18.36 64.14
CA ILE A 325 -7.75 17.83 62.78
C ILE A 325 -7.93 16.30 62.85
N GLU A 326 -8.92 15.80 62.11
CA GLU A 326 -9.19 14.37 61.96
C GLU A 326 -8.05 13.64 61.23
N ASP A 327 -7.86 12.37 61.58
CA ASP A 327 -6.80 11.54 61.01
C ASP A 327 -7.11 11.17 59.54
N SER A 328 -6.07 11.04 58.73
CA SER A 328 -6.19 10.67 57.30
C SER A 328 -5.98 9.18 57.09
N SER A 329 -6.47 8.60 56.00
CA SER A 329 -6.14 7.22 55.61
C SER A 329 -4.73 7.08 55.03
N ILE A 330 -4.13 8.17 54.54
CA ILE A 330 -2.79 8.18 53.96
C ILE A 330 -1.75 8.44 55.05
N LYS A 331 -0.80 7.51 55.20
CA LYS A 331 0.23 7.53 56.25
C LYS A 331 1.00 8.85 56.29
N GLU A 332 1.41 9.38 55.14
CA GLU A 332 2.13 10.65 55.02
C GLU A 332 1.28 11.83 55.52
N ILE A 333 -0.02 11.82 55.21
CA ILE A 333 -0.95 12.84 55.71
C ILE A 333 -1.19 12.67 57.21
N GLN A 334 -1.27 11.44 57.74
CA GLN A 334 -1.36 11.21 59.19
C GLN A 334 -0.16 11.77 59.95
N VAL A 335 1.05 11.57 59.43
CA VAL A 335 2.28 12.12 60.02
C VAL A 335 2.18 13.64 60.09
N LEU A 336 1.71 14.29 59.02
CA LEU A 336 1.49 15.73 58.97
C LEU A 336 0.43 16.18 60.00
N VAL A 337 -0.73 15.53 60.04
CA VAL A 337 -1.82 15.82 60.99
C VAL A 337 -1.33 15.75 62.44
N LYS A 338 -0.57 14.70 62.78
CA LYS A 338 0.00 14.52 64.14
C LYS A 338 0.99 15.62 64.50
N ALA A 339 1.88 15.98 63.58
CA ALA A 339 2.82 17.08 63.80
C ALA A 339 2.09 18.41 64.03
N LEU A 340 1.08 18.71 63.22
CA LEU A 340 0.28 19.92 63.33
C LEU A 340 -0.50 19.99 64.66
N ASN A 341 -1.20 18.92 65.02
CA ASN A 341 -1.93 18.83 66.29
C ASN A 341 -1.01 19.09 67.50
N ARG A 342 0.25 18.64 67.45
CA ARG A 342 1.25 18.91 68.50
C ARG A 342 1.63 20.39 68.57
N VAL A 343 1.80 21.06 67.43
CA VAL A 343 2.06 22.51 67.37
C VAL A 343 0.87 23.29 67.92
N MET A 344 -0.35 23.00 67.48
CA MET A 344 -1.57 23.69 67.94
C MET A 344 -1.76 23.57 69.46
N LYS A 345 -1.54 22.37 70.02
CA LYS A 345 -1.59 22.14 71.47
C LYS A 345 -0.56 23.00 72.21
N THR A 346 0.65 23.13 71.67
CA THR A 346 1.72 23.93 72.27
C THR A 346 1.38 25.42 72.23
N MET A 347 0.82 25.92 71.12
CA MET A 347 0.35 27.30 71.00
C MET A 347 -0.80 27.60 71.98
N LYS A 348 -1.77 26.69 72.11
CA LYS A 348 -2.88 26.82 73.07
C LYS A 348 -2.38 26.99 74.51
N LEU A 349 -1.45 26.12 74.93
CA LEU A 349 -0.87 26.19 76.28
C LEU A 349 -0.10 27.49 76.49
N ALA A 350 0.68 27.94 75.51
CA ALA A 350 1.42 29.21 75.60
C ALA A 350 0.48 30.43 75.72
N VAL A 351 -0.66 30.43 75.01
CA VAL A 351 -1.67 31.48 75.12
C VAL A 351 -2.34 31.46 76.51
N LEU A 352 -2.75 30.29 76.99
CA LEU A 352 -3.35 30.14 78.33
C LEU A 352 -2.40 30.56 79.45
N GLU A 353 -1.13 30.14 79.39
CA GLU A 353 -0.12 30.58 80.36
C GLU A 353 0.07 32.10 80.36
N LYS A 354 0.02 32.73 79.19
CA LYS A 354 0.14 34.18 79.06
C LYS A 354 -1.09 34.89 79.65
N GLN A 355 -2.29 34.37 79.42
CA GLN A 355 -3.53 34.87 80.02
C GLN A 355 -3.51 34.74 81.54
N GLU A 356 -3.17 33.57 82.10
CA GLU A 356 -3.04 33.38 83.55
C GLU A 356 -2.01 34.34 84.17
N LYS A 357 -0.86 34.55 83.51
CA LYS A 357 0.17 35.49 83.98
C LYS A 357 -0.34 36.94 83.97
N GLN A 358 -1.21 37.30 83.03
CA GLN A 358 -1.85 38.62 82.99
C GLN A 358 -2.90 38.77 84.10
N GLU A 359 -3.75 37.78 84.33
CA GLU A 359 -4.74 37.78 85.42
C GLU A 359 -4.08 37.81 86.81
N LYS A 360 -2.99 37.05 87.00
CA LYS A 360 -2.17 37.09 88.22
C LYS A 360 -1.49 38.46 88.44
N LYS A 361 -1.13 39.18 87.37
CA LYS A 361 -0.62 40.56 87.48
C LYS A 361 -1.71 41.58 87.77
N GLN A 362 -2.89 41.46 87.17
CA GLN A 362 -4.03 42.35 87.43
C GLN A 362 -4.58 42.18 88.85
N SER A 363 -4.74 40.94 89.33
CA SER A 363 -5.14 40.65 90.72
C SER A 363 -4.13 41.16 91.76
N LYS A 364 -2.82 41.05 91.48
CA LYS A 364 -1.78 41.68 92.30
C LYS A 364 -1.83 43.21 92.28
N ASN A 365 -2.11 43.84 91.13
CA ASN A 365 -2.24 45.30 91.06
C ASN A 365 -3.49 45.83 91.79
N ASN A 366 -4.62 45.12 91.73
CA ASN A 366 -5.84 45.52 92.47
C ASN A 366 -5.66 45.35 93.98
N SER A 367 -5.06 44.24 94.45
CA SER A 367 -4.71 44.08 95.88
C SER A 367 -3.62 45.04 96.38
N SER A 368 -2.77 45.58 95.49
CA SER A 368 -1.79 46.63 95.81
C SER A 368 -2.41 48.02 95.89
N LYS A 369 -3.47 48.30 95.10
CA LYS A 369 -4.24 49.55 95.17
C LYS A 369 -5.08 49.63 96.45
N ASP A 370 -5.70 48.52 96.87
CA ASP A 370 -6.46 48.47 98.13
C ASP A 370 -5.59 48.64 99.38
N LYS A 371 -4.28 48.35 99.29
CA LYS A 371 -3.30 48.62 100.36
C LYS A 371 -2.77 50.07 100.39
N LYS A 372 -3.02 50.88 99.35
CA LYS A 372 -2.60 52.29 99.29
C LYS A 372 -3.67 53.31 99.69
N ILE A 373 -4.89 52.85 100.01
CA ILE A 373 -6.03 53.70 100.46
C ILE A 373 -6.34 53.43 101.95
N LYS A 374 -5.35 52.99 102.74
CA LYS A 374 -5.47 52.91 104.20
C LYS A 374 -4.49 53.87 104.86
#